data_AF-A0A480AQT0-F1
#
_entry.id   AF-A0A480AQT0-F1
#
_cell.length_a   1.000
_cell.length_b   1.000
_cell.length_c   1.000
_cell.angle_alpha   90.00
_cell.angle_beta   90.00
_cell.angle_gamma   90.00
#
_symmetry.space_group_name_H-M   'P 1'
#
loop_
_entity.id
_entity.type
_entity.pdbx_description
1 polymer ?
#
loop_
_entity_poly.entity_id
_entity_poly.type
_entity_poly.pdbx_seq_one_letter_code
_entity_poly.pdbx_strand_id
1 'polypeptide(L)'
;MMAPGRRAWLARCAGALAGLAALPPAQAGTQAEEPLADAVRTALSAAIARAAPPRLPFASTEQRLAFLQWQGTMSERLKRHKTEAHTRLEFLETLWYESTRAGLEPALVLGLIQVESGFRKYAISSAGARGYMQVMPFWARLIGDGDASRLFHLQTNLRFGCVILRHYLDTERGNLFMALGRYNGSRGKAAYPDAVMANRNRWLP
;
A
#
# COMPACT_ATOMS: atom_id res chain seq x y z
N MET A 1 -58.58 -43.07 -7.71
CA MET A 1 -57.63 -42.85 -6.59
C MET A 1 -56.26 -42.57 -7.21
N MET A 2 -55.77 -41.33 -7.10
CA MET A 2 -54.44 -40.86 -7.56
C MET A 2 -53.35 -41.57 -6.71
N ALA A 3 -52.08 -41.83 -7.07
CA ALA A 3 -51.08 -41.37 -8.03
C ALA A 3 -50.00 -42.52 -8.12
N PRO A 4 -48.77 -42.42 -8.71
CA PRO A 4 -48.09 -41.28 -9.33
C PRO A 4 -47.44 -41.55 -10.70
N GLY A 5 -47.21 -40.46 -11.44
CA GLY A 5 -46.51 -40.45 -12.72
C GLY A 5 -45.01 -40.67 -12.57
N ARG A 6 -44.49 -41.53 -13.45
CA ARG A 6 -43.08 -41.78 -13.72
C ARG A 6 -42.43 -40.54 -14.32
N ARG A 7 -41.30 -40.08 -13.79
CA ARG A 7 -40.23 -39.44 -14.57
C ARG A 7 -38.90 -39.75 -13.90
N ALA A 8 -38.07 -40.46 -14.64
CA ALA A 8 -36.79 -40.99 -14.21
C ALA A 8 -35.67 -40.21 -14.90
N TRP A 9 -34.55 -40.09 -14.19
CA TRP A 9 -33.17 -39.87 -14.64
C TRP A 9 -32.82 -38.59 -15.42
N LEU A 10 -31.89 -37.82 -14.86
CA LEU A 10 -30.63 -37.33 -15.47
C LEU A 10 -29.76 -36.84 -14.30
N ALA A 11 -28.80 -37.65 -13.84
CA ALA A 11 -27.42 -37.71 -14.34
C ALA A 11 -26.55 -36.51 -13.90
N ARG A 12 -25.46 -36.89 -13.22
CA ARG A 12 -24.35 -36.12 -12.65
C ARG A 12 -23.71 -35.16 -13.68
N CYS A 13 -23.53 -33.90 -13.28
CA CYS A 13 -22.38 -33.05 -13.63
C CYS A 13 -21.99 -32.33 -12.32
N ALA A 14 -21.00 -32.77 -11.55
CA ALA A 14 -19.58 -32.52 -11.81
C ALA A 14 -19.33 -31.07 -12.24
N GLY A 15 -19.21 -30.19 -11.24
CA GLY A 15 -18.84 -28.79 -11.43
C GLY A 15 -18.22 -28.27 -10.13
N ALA A 16 -17.02 -28.76 -9.82
CA ALA A 16 -16.18 -28.19 -8.79
C ALA A 16 -15.78 -26.77 -9.24
N LEU A 17 -16.58 -25.76 -8.89
CA LEU A 17 -16.14 -24.37 -8.83
C LEU A 17 -15.36 -24.19 -7.52
N ALA A 18 -14.24 -24.91 -7.42
CA ALA A 18 -13.26 -24.72 -6.38
C ALA A 18 -12.43 -23.47 -6.71
N GLY A 19 -12.52 -22.45 -5.85
CA GLY A 19 -11.38 -21.60 -5.58
C GLY A 19 -11.13 -20.42 -6.52
N LEU A 20 -12.14 -19.59 -6.80
CA LEU A 20 -11.86 -18.16 -6.84
C LEU A 20 -11.77 -17.70 -5.39
N ALA A 21 -10.57 -17.84 -4.79
CA ALA A 21 -10.29 -17.21 -3.51
C ALA A 21 -10.53 -15.71 -3.69
N ALA A 22 -11.66 -15.22 -3.19
CA ALA A 22 -11.98 -13.81 -3.20
C ALA A 22 -10.85 -13.09 -2.46
N LEU A 23 -10.02 -12.38 -3.23
CA LEU A 23 -8.95 -11.57 -2.66
C LEU A 23 -9.61 -10.53 -1.75
N PRO A 24 -9.10 -10.33 -0.52
CA PRO A 24 -9.74 -9.40 0.40
C PRO A 24 -9.87 -7.99 -0.22
N PRO A 25 -10.99 -7.31 0.02
CA PRO A 25 -11.19 -5.94 -0.44
C PRO A 25 -10.10 -5.03 0.12
N ALA A 26 -9.81 -3.93 -0.57
CA ALA A 26 -8.92 -2.89 -0.05
C ALA A 26 -9.49 -2.36 1.28
N GLN A 27 -8.70 -2.40 2.34
CA GLN A 27 -9.12 -2.03 3.70
C GLN A 27 -8.62 -0.63 4.07
N ALA A 28 -9.09 0.40 3.35
CA ALA A 28 -8.91 1.76 3.82
C ALA A 28 -9.96 2.05 4.90
N GLY A 29 -9.52 2.45 6.09
CA GLY A 29 -10.41 2.92 7.14
C GLY A 29 -10.98 4.31 6.83
N THR A 30 -11.77 4.84 7.74
CA THR A 30 -12.42 6.15 7.60
C THR A 30 -11.49 7.28 8.01
N GLN A 31 -10.32 7.40 7.37
CA GLN A 31 -9.41 8.53 7.61
C GLN A 31 -10.15 9.84 7.32
N ALA A 32 -10.23 10.70 8.34
CA ALA A 32 -10.83 12.02 8.22
C ALA A 32 -9.77 13.06 7.81
N GLU A 33 -10.22 14.11 7.13
CA GLU A 33 -9.40 15.29 6.87
C GLU A 33 -9.23 16.08 8.17
N GLU A 34 -7.98 16.26 8.59
CA GLU A 34 -7.63 17.03 9.79
C GLU A 34 -7.06 18.40 9.37
N PRO A 35 -7.41 19.51 10.07
CA PRO A 35 -6.83 20.81 9.78
C PRO A 35 -5.30 20.79 9.94
N LEU A 36 -4.58 21.20 8.91
CA LEU A 36 -3.13 21.37 8.94
C LEU A 36 -2.78 22.84 9.14
N ALA A 37 -1.83 23.12 10.04
CA ALA A 37 -1.20 24.43 10.12
C ALA A 37 -0.51 24.77 8.78
N ASP A 38 -0.52 26.03 8.37
CA ASP A 38 0.02 26.44 7.06
C ASP A 38 1.49 26.04 6.88
N ALA A 39 2.31 26.19 7.92
CA ALA A 39 3.70 25.75 7.89
C ALA A 39 3.85 24.24 7.62
N VAL A 40 2.98 23.41 8.23
CA VAL A 40 2.95 21.96 8.00
C VAL A 40 2.53 21.66 6.57
N ARG A 41 1.46 22.31 6.09
CA ARG A 41 1.00 22.16 4.70
C ARG A 41 2.12 22.49 3.71
N THR A 42 2.79 23.64 3.87
CA THR A 42 3.90 24.05 3.01
C THR A 42 5.05 23.05 3.03
N ALA A 43 5.43 22.55 4.22
CA ALA A 43 6.49 21.55 4.33
C ALA A 43 6.13 20.23 3.62
N LEU A 44 4.90 19.75 3.76
CA LEU A 44 4.42 18.55 3.07
C LEU A 44 4.32 18.74 1.56
N SER A 45 3.84 19.91 1.09
CA SER A 45 3.84 20.26 -0.32
C SER A 45 5.25 20.29 -0.92
N ALA A 46 6.23 20.86 -0.21
CA ALA A 46 7.62 20.82 -0.65
C ALA A 46 8.17 19.39 -0.72
N ALA A 47 7.82 18.54 0.25
CA ALA A 47 8.24 17.15 0.29
C ALA A 47 7.70 16.33 -0.89
N ILE A 48 6.46 16.60 -1.35
CA ILE A 48 5.90 15.88 -2.49
C ILE A 48 6.36 16.44 -3.86
N ALA A 49 6.60 17.75 -3.96
CA ALA A 49 6.90 18.45 -5.22
C ALA A 49 8.31 18.13 -5.78
N ARG A 50 9.24 17.71 -4.91
CA ARG A 50 10.63 17.46 -5.30
C ARG A 50 10.73 16.32 -6.32
N ALA A 51 10.97 16.65 -7.59
CA ALA A 51 11.31 15.67 -8.62
C ALA A 51 12.54 14.86 -8.17
N ALA A 52 12.42 13.53 -8.15
CA ALA A 52 13.51 12.67 -7.74
C ALA A 52 14.54 12.56 -8.88
N PRO A 53 15.85 12.49 -8.59
CA PRO A 53 16.82 12.10 -9.59
C PRO A 53 16.51 10.69 -10.11
N PRO A 54 16.88 10.36 -11.36
CA PRO A 54 16.50 9.11 -12.01
C PRO A 54 17.17 7.85 -11.42
N ARG A 55 18.00 7.98 -10.37
CA ARG A 55 18.80 6.89 -9.81
C ARG A 55 18.83 6.92 -8.29
N LEU A 56 18.83 5.74 -7.68
CA LEU A 56 19.01 5.55 -6.24
C LEU A 56 20.42 6.01 -5.82
N PRO A 57 20.54 6.99 -4.90
CA PRO A 57 21.83 7.33 -4.33
C PRO A 57 22.25 6.26 -3.31
N PHE A 58 23.43 5.66 -3.51
CA PHE A 58 24.07 4.80 -2.53
C PHE A 58 25.35 5.47 -2.05
N ALA A 59 25.55 5.58 -0.75
CA ALA A 59 26.76 6.20 -0.18
C ALA A 59 27.97 5.26 -0.23
N SER A 60 27.75 3.94 -0.37
CA SER A 60 28.81 2.95 -0.45
C SER A 60 28.44 1.73 -1.31
N THR A 61 29.45 0.94 -1.68
CA THR A 61 29.28 -0.32 -2.40
C THR A 61 28.50 -1.34 -1.57
N GLU A 62 28.71 -1.37 -0.26
CA GLU A 62 28.02 -2.25 0.69
C GLU A 62 26.52 -1.94 0.71
N GLN A 63 26.14 -0.65 0.74
CA GLN A 63 24.74 -0.24 0.67
C GLN A 63 24.09 -0.67 -0.65
N ARG A 64 24.82 -0.53 -1.76
CA ARG A 64 24.35 -0.97 -3.07
C ARG A 64 24.16 -2.50 -3.11
N LEU A 65 25.09 -3.27 -2.55
CA LEU A 65 24.98 -4.73 -2.49
C LEU A 65 23.80 -5.17 -1.61
N ALA A 66 23.62 -4.54 -0.45
CA ALA A 66 22.48 -4.80 0.42
C ALA A 66 21.15 -4.51 -0.29
N PHE A 67 21.07 -3.41 -1.04
CA PHE A 67 19.91 -3.11 -1.87
C PHE A 67 19.65 -4.18 -2.92
N LEU A 68 20.67 -4.62 -3.66
CA LEU A 68 20.51 -5.63 -4.71
C LEU A 68 20.06 -6.99 -4.14
N GLN A 69 20.62 -7.40 -3.00
CA GLN A 69 20.20 -8.60 -2.28
C GLN A 69 18.75 -8.50 -1.83
N TRP A 70 18.38 -7.37 -1.22
CA TRP A 70 17.00 -7.09 -0.83
C TRP A 70 16.06 -7.11 -2.04
N GLN A 71 16.41 -6.44 -3.14
CA GLN A 71 15.59 -6.35 -4.34
C GLN A 71 15.35 -7.74 -4.95
N GLY A 72 16.39 -8.58 -5.01
CA GLY A 72 16.28 -9.97 -5.45
C GLY A 72 15.29 -10.76 -4.59
N THR A 73 15.48 -10.76 -3.27
CA THR A 73 14.62 -11.48 -2.32
C THR A 73 13.17 -11.00 -2.39
N MET A 74 12.93 -9.69 -2.41
CA MET A 74 11.57 -9.14 -2.45
C MET A 74 10.91 -9.33 -3.81
N SER A 75 11.67 -9.31 -4.90
CA SER A 75 11.16 -9.60 -6.25
C SER A 75 10.61 -11.02 -6.32
N GLU A 76 11.30 -12.00 -5.74
CA GLU A 76 10.82 -13.38 -5.66
C GLU A 76 9.52 -13.48 -4.86
N ARG A 77 9.45 -12.84 -3.68
CA ARG A 77 8.25 -12.84 -2.83
C ARG A 77 7.04 -12.12 -3.47
N LEU A 78 7.29 -11.14 -4.34
CA LEU A 78 6.25 -10.39 -5.06
C LEU A 78 5.69 -11.12 -6.29
N LYS A 79 6.28 -12.23 -6.74
CA LYS A 79 5.82 -12.96 -7.96
C LYS A 79 4.33 -13.27 -7.95
N ARG A 80 3.77 -13.64 -6.80
CA ARG A 80 2.33 -13.93 -6.63
C ARG A 80 1.41 -12.72 -6.84
N HIS A 81 1.95 -11.52 -6.74
CA HIS A 81 1.20 -10.25 -6.83
C HIS A 81 1.50 -9.49 -8.12
N LYS A 82 2.68 -9.70 -8.71
CA LYS A 82 3.19 -9.01 -9.91
C LYS A 82 3.98 -10.00 -10.76
N THR A 83 3.41 -10.46 -11.86
CA THR A 83 4.00 -11.50 -12.73
C THR A 83 5.23 -11.00 -13.50
N GLU A 84 5.18 -9.76 -13.97
CA GLU A 84 6.24 -9.18 -14.80
C GLU A 84 7.46 -8.77 -13.97
N ALA A 85 8.64 -9.25 -14.35
CA ALA A 85 9.88 -8.98 -13.63
C ALA A 85 10.23 -7.50 -13.60
N HIS A 86 10.13 -6.82 -14.75
CA HIS A 86 10.42 -5.39 -14.84
C HIS A 86 9.52 -4.56 -13.90
N THR A 87 8.22 -4.86 -13.87
CA THR A 87 7.25 -4.20 -12.97
C THR A 87 7.59 -4.42 -11.49
N ARG A 88 8.09 -5.59 -11.10
CA ARG A 88 8.56 -5.84 -9.73
C ARG A 88 9.78 -5.00 -9.38
N LEU A 89 10.76 -4.96 -10.28
CA LEU A 89 12.01 -4.23 -10.07
C LEU A 89 11.75 -2.72 -9.97
N GLU A 90 10.96 -2.15 -10.89
CA GLU A 90 10.56 -0.75 -10.88
C GLU A 90 9.77 -0.39 -9.60
N PHE A 91 8.83 -1.26 -9.20
CA PHE A 91 8.07 -1.09 -7.96
C PHE A 91 8.99 -1.07 -6.73
N LEU A 92 9.93 -2.02 -6.64
CA LEU A 92 10.84 -2.12 -5.50
C LEU A 92 11.86 -0.99 -5.45
N GLU A 93 12.38 -0.54 -6.59
CA GLU A 93 13.25 0.64 -6.68
C GLU A 93 12.52 1.89 -6.20
N THR A 94 11.30 2.11 -6.70
CA THR A 94 10.51 3.28 -6.31
C THR A 94 10.12 3.22 -4.84
N LEU A 95 9.74 2.04 -4.34
CA LEU A 95 9.41 1.84 -2.93
C LEU A 95 10.61 2.08 -2.03
N TRP A 96 11.76 1.52 -2.37
CA TRP A 96 13.00 1.75 -1.62
C TRP A 96 13.33 3.24 -1.58
N TYR A 97 13.29 3.91 -2.74
CA TYR A 97 13.57 5.34 -2.82
C TYR A 97 12.62 6.17 -1.93
N GLU A 98 11.32 6.01 -2.11
CA GLU A 98 10.32 6.84 -1.44
C GLU A 98 10.25 6.56 0.07
N SER A 99 10.43 5.30 0.49
CA SER A 99 10.49 4.93 1.91
C SER A 99 11.75 5.50 2.58
N THR A 100 12.94 5.22 2.05
CA THR A 100 14.21 5.68 2.66
C THR A 100 14.31 7.19 2.70
N ARG A 101 13.83 7.88 1.67
CA ARG A 101 13.78 9.35 1.64
C ARG A 101 12.86 9.94 2.70
N ALA A 102 11.76 9.27 3.02
CA ALA A 102 10.88 9.63 4.12
C ALA A 102 11.39 9.09 5.48
N GLY A 103 12.57 8.46 5.53
CA GLY A 103 13.12 7.80 6.71
C GLY A 103 12.31 6.60 7.19
N LEU A 104 11.50 6.00 6.33
CA LEU A 104 10.68 4.83 6.64
C LEU A 104 11.39 3.55 6.20
N GLU A 105 11.16 2.47 6.94
CA GLU A 105 11.68 1.16 6.59
C GLU A 105 10.94 0.57 5.36
N PRO A 106 11.64 0.06 4.34
CA PRO A 106 11.00 -0.56 3.17
C PRO A 106 10.05 -1.71 3.51
N ALA A 107 10.39 -2.55 4.50
CA ALA A 107 9.54 -3.65 4.94
C ALA A 107 8.23 -3.17 5.58
N LEU A 108 8.26 -2.06 6.32
CA LEU A 108 7.05 -1.43 6.87
C LEU A 108 6.13 -0.95 5.74
N VAL A 109 6.68 -0.28 4.73
CA VAL A 109 5.91 0.22 3.58
C VAL A 109 5.33 -0.93 2.75
N LEU A 110 6.09 -2.00 2.53
CA LEU A 110 5.59 -3.24 1.89
C LEU A 110 4.43 -3.87 2.69
N GLY A 111 4.58 -3.94 4.02
CA GLY A 111 3.55 -4.46 4.91
C GLY A 111 2.26 -3.63 4.86
N LEU A 112 2.37 -2.31 4.87
CA LEU A 112 1.26 -1.38 4.73
C LEU A 112 0.56 -1.55 3.38
N ILE A 113 1.31 -1.54 2.27
CA ILE A 113 0.74 -1.70 0.91
C ILE A 113 -0.01 -3.03 0.78
N GLN A 114 0.49 -4.08 1.42
CA GLN A 114 -0.17 -5.38 1.38
C GLN A 114 -1.54 -5.33 2.08
N VAL A 115 -1.66 -4.64 3.21
CA VAL A 115 -2.94 -4.43 3.91
C VAL A 115 -3.87 -3.52 3.10
N GLU A 116 -3.34 -2.41 2.60
CA GLU A 116 -4.14 -1.38 1.95
C GLU A 116 -4.68 -1.82 0.59
N SER A 117 -3.81 -2.32 -0.29
CA SER A 117 -4.18 -2.60 -1.68
C SER A 117 -3.94 -4.04 -2.12
N GLY A 118 -3.20 -4.83 -1.34
CA GLY A 118 -2.69 -6.11 -1.82
C GLY A 118 -1.81 -5.93 -3.06
N PHE A 119 -1.04 -4.83 -3.14
CA PHE A 119 -0.21 -4.46 -4.28
C PHE A 119 -0.96 -4.19 -5.60
N ARG A 120 -2.23 -3.78 -5.54
CA ARG A 120 -3.05 -3.40 -6.71
C ARG A 120 -2.90 -1.92 -7.03
N LYS A 121 -2.42 -1.60 -8.24
CA LYS A 121 -2.19 -0.21 -8.71
C LYS A 121 -3.46 0.63 -8.72
N TYR A 122 -4.56 0.05 -9.18
CA TYR A 122 -5.84 0.75 -9.38
C TYR A 122 -6.86 0.42 -8.28
N ALA A 123 -6.39 0.09 -7.07
CA ALA A 123 -7.28 -0.13 -5.93
C ALA A 123 -8.02 1.17 -5.57
N ILE A 124 -9.33 1.05 -5.39
CA ILE A 124 -10.21 2.12 -4.88
C ILE A 124 -11.01 1.53 -3.72
N SER A 125 -10.94 2.14 -2.54
CA SER A 125 -11.80 1.74 -1.41
C SER A 125 -13.21 2.30 -1.55
N SER A 126 -14.15 1.79 -0.74
CA SER A 126 -15.49 2.37 -0.62
C SER A 126 -15.48 3.83 -0.14
N ALA A 127 -14.48 4.21 0.65
CA ALA A 127 -14.26 5.60 1.09
C ALA A 127 -13.56 6.47 0.02
N GLY A 128 -13.17 5.90 -1.12
CA GLY A 128 -12.54 6.61 -2.23
C GLY A 128 -11.02 6.74 -2.15
N ALA A 129 -10.36 6.02 -1.23
CA ALA A 129 -8.90 5.96 -1.13
C ALA A 129 -8.30 5.29 -2.38
N ARG A 130 -7.12 5.74 -2.84
CA ARG A 130 -6.58 5.36 -4.16
C ARG A 130 -5.18 4.78 -4.12
N GLY A 131 -4.94 3.78 -4.97
CA GLY A 131 -3.61 3.25 -5.29
C GLY A 131 -2.99 2.36 -4.22
N TYR A 132 -1.68 2.14 -4.31
CA TYR A 132 -0.95 1.17 -3.50
C TYR A 132 -1.06 1.38 -1.99
N MET A 133 -0.89 2.62 -1.55
CA MET A 133 -0.94 3.02 -0.15
C MET A 133 -2.30 3.63 0.26
N GLN A 134 -3.33 3.46 -0.60
CA GLN A 134 -4.70 3.95 -0.38
C GLN A 134 -4.75 5.39 0.14
N VAL A 135 -4.16 6.30 -0.63
CA VAL A 135 -4.13 7.73 -0.28
C VAL A 135 -5.51 8.34 -0.54
N MET A 136 -6.04 9.06 0.45
CA MET A 136 -7.31 9.76 0.31
C MET A 136 -7.19 10.96 -0.66
N PRO A 137 -8.18 11.19 -1.54
CA PRO A 137 -8.15 12.28 -2.52
C PRO A 137 -7.95 13.68 -1.93
N PHE A 138 -8.36 13.92 -0.69
CA PHE A 138 -8.17 15.22 -0.05
C PHE A 138 -6.69 15.58 0.12
N TRP A 139 -5.80 14.60 0.29
CA TRP A 139 -4.36 14.87 0.36
C TRP A 139 -3.83 15.47 -0.94
N ALA A 140 -4.32 15.01 -2.09
CA ALA A 140 -3.93 15.61 -3.38
C ALA A 140 -4.32 17.09 -3.45
N ARG A 141 -5.45 17.49 -2.85
CA ARG A 141 -5.85 18.91 -2.75
C ARG A 141 -5.06 19.68 -1.69
N LEU A 142 -4.79 19.06 -0.55
CA LEU A 142 -4.17 19.75 0.59
C LEU A 142 -2.70 20.06 0.35
N ILE A 143 -1.96 19.09 -0.19
CA ILE A 143 -0.50 19.16 -0.32
C ILE A 143 -0.01 19.00 -1.76
N GLY A 144 -0.90 18.61 -2.70
CA GLY A 144 -0.61 18.39 -4.12
C GLY A 144 -1.13 19.46 -5.07
N ASP A 145 -1.34 19.04 -6.32
CA ASP A 145 -1.91 19.86 -7.41
C ASP A 145 -3.44 19.71 -7.54
N GLY A 146 -4.08 18.99 -6.61
CA GLY A 146 -5.51 18.71 -6.61
C GLY A 146 -5.95 17.54 -7.50
N ASP A 147 -5.08 17.00 -8.36
CA ASP A 147 -5.43 15.93 -9.29
C ASP A 147 -5.34 14.55 -8.62
N ALA A 148 -6.47 14.10 -8.07
CA ALA A 148 -6.58 12.80 -7.43
C ALA A 148 -6.37 11.61 -8.39
N SER A 149 -6.38 11.79 -9.71
CA SER A 149 -6.04 10.71 -10.66
C SER A 149 -4.56 10.34 -10.60
N ARG A 150 -3.70 11.30 -10.24
CA ARG A 150 -2.25 11.09 -10.07
C ARG A 150 -1.92 10.10 -8.96
N LEU A 151 -2.85 9.88 -8.02
CA LEU A 151 -2.71 8.87 -6.97
C LEU A 151 -2.69 7.42 -7.49
N PHE A 152 -2.96 7.17 -8.77
CA PHE A 152 -2.74 5.85 -9.39
C PHE A 152 -1.34 5.67 -9.99
N HIS A 153 -0.53 6.73 -10.06
CA HIS A 153 0.84 6.64 -10.57
C HIS A 153 1.75 6.14 -9.47
N LEU A 154 2.63 5.18 -9.80
CA LEU A 154 3.47 4.45 -8.85
C LEU A 154 4.25 5.39 -7.93
N GLN A 155 5.09 6.26 -8.51
CA GLN A 155 5.94 7.16 -7.74
C GLN A 155 5.12 8.15 -6.92
N THR A 156 4.10 8.77 -7.52
CA THR A 156 3.24 9.73 -6.83
C THR A 156 2.54 9.08 -5.63
N ASN A 157 1.95 7.89 -5.80
CA ASN A 157 1.24 7.23 -4.71
C ASN A 157 2.17 6.87 -3.55
N LEU A 158 3.32 6.27 -3.84
CA LEU A 158 4.30 5.91 -2.82
C LEU A 158 4.86 7.14 -2.11
N ARG A 159 5.10 8.22 -2.85
CA ARG A 159 5.54 9.49 -2.29
C ARG A 159 4.53 10.07 -1.31
N PHE A 160 3.28 10.19 -1.73
CA PHE A 160 2.22 10.71 -0.87
C PHE A 160 2.09 9.84 0.38
N GLY A 161 1.95 8.51 0.22
CA GLY A 161 1.78 7.61 1.36
C GLY A 161 2.97 7.65 2.33
N CYS A 162 4.21 7.70 1.83
CA CYS A 162 5.40 7.79 2.69
C CYS A 162 5.48 9.14 3.42
N VAL A 163 5.20 10.26 2.74
CA VAL A 163 5.19 11.60 3.35
C VAL A 163 4.11 11.71 4.43
N ILE A 164 2.90 11.19 4.15
CA ILE A 164 1.78 11.20 5.11
C ILE A 164 2.09 10.31 6.32
N LEU A 165 2.62 9.11 6.10
CA LEU A 165 2.98 8.21 7.20
C LEU A 165 4.09 8.80 8.08
N ARG A 166 5.12 9.42 7.47
CA ARG A 166 6.15 10.15 8.21
C ARG A 166 5.54 11.28 9.04
N HIS A 167 4.67 12.10 8.43
CA HIS A 167 3.98 13.17 9.14
C HIS A 167 3.22 12.68 10.38
N TYR A 168 2.48 11.57 10.26
CA TYR A 168 1.78 11.00 11.41
C TYR A 168 2.71 10.37 12.44
N LEU A 169 3.82 9.78 12.00
CA LEU A 169 4.82 9.27 12.93
C LEU A 169 5.41 10.39 13.78
N ASP A 170 5.73 11.53 13.17
CA ASP A 170 6.27 12.68 13.88
C ASP A 170 5.20 13.31 14.81
N THR A 171 3.95 13.40 14.33
CA THR A 171 2.79 13.87 15.13
C THR A 171 2.54 13.00 16.37
N GLU A 172 2.70 11.69 16.24
CA GLU A 172 2.56 10.72 17.34
C GLU A 172 3.88 10.50 18.10
N ARG A 173 4.87 11.38 17.94
CA ARG A 173 6.15 11.36 18.66
C ARG A 173 6.92 10.04 18.50
N GLY A 174 6.90 9.47 17.30
CA GLY A 174 7.54 8.20 16.99
C GLY A 174 6.74 6.95 17.37
N ASN A 175 5.55 7.10 17.95
CA ASN A 175 4.70 5.95 18.26
C ASN A 175 4.07 5.36 16.98
N LEU A 176 4.70 4.31 16.45
CA LEU A 176 4.28 3.67 15.21
C LEU A 176 2.87 3.09 15.28
N PHE A 177 2.45 2.53 16.42
CA PHE A 177 1.10 2.00 16.60
C PHE A 177 0.04 3.09 16.41
N MET A 178 0.24 4.24 17.05
CA MET A 178 -0.67 5.38 16.95
C MET A 178 -0.64 6.00 15.54
N ALA A 179 0.55 6.07 14.93
CA ALA A 179 0.72 6.62 13.58
C ALA A 179 0.01 5.77 12.52
N LEU A 180 0.14 4.44 12.58
CA LEU A 180 -0.57 3.52 11.68
C LEU A 180 -2.08 3.59 11.90
N GLY A 181 -2.53 3.64 13.16
CA GLY A 181 -3.94 3.84 13.47
C GLY A 181 -4.47 5.15 12.87
N ARG A 182 -3.73 6.26 13.00
CA ARG A 182 -4.12 7.55 12.39
C ARG A 182 -4.08 7.52 10.86
N TYR A 183 -3.08 6.86 10.27
CA TYR A 183 -2.96 6.68 8.82
C TYR A 183 -4.23 6.03 8.23
N ASN A 184 -4.73 5.00 8.90
CA ASN A 184 -5.96 4.30 8.51
C ASN A 184 -7.26 5.01 8.93
N GLY A 185 -7.24 5.81 9.99
CA GLY A 185 -8.45 6.37 10.62
C GLY A 185 -9.01 5.53 11.77
N SER A 186 -8.22 4.60 12.32
CA SER A 186 -8.55 3.72 13.45
C SER A 186 -7.64 3.95 14.66
N ARG A 187 -7.19 5.20 14.88
CA ARG A 187 -6.27 5.58 15.95
C ARG A 187 -6.68 4.99 17.31
N GLY A 188 -5.74 4.32 17.97
CA GLY A 188 -5.97 3.63 19.26
C GLY A 188 -6.55 2.22 19.16
N LYS A 189 -6.88 1.72 17.96
CA LYS A 189 -7.34 0.34 17.75
C LYS A 189 -6.21 -0.53 17.19
N ALA A 190 -6.10 -1.75 17.69
CA ALA A 190 -4.97 -2.64 17.40
C ALA A 190 -5.04 -3.34 16.03
N ALA A 191 -6.24 -3.64 15.54
CA ALA A 191 -6.43 -4.50 14.38
C ALA A 191 -5.63 -4.08 13.13
N TYR A 192 -5.62 -2.78 12.79
CA TYR A 192 -4.90 -2.29 11.62
C TYR A 192 -3.37 -2.24 11.84
N PRO A 193 -2.83 -1.60 12.90
CA PRO A 193 -1.40 -1.66 13.19
C PRO A 193 -0.84 -3.09 13.25
N ASP A 194 -1.56 -4.01 13.91
CA ASP A 194 -1.13 -5.40 14.04
C ASP A 194 -1.09 -6.11 12.69
N ALA A 195 -2.08 -5.87 11.81
CA ALA A 195 -2.08 -6.42 10.46
C ALA A 195 -0.89 -5.90 9.63
N VAL A 196 -0.56 -4.60 9.74
CA VAL A 196 0.60 -4.02 9.05
C VAL A 196 1.90 -4.62 9.58
N MET A 197 2.06 -4.72 10.91
CA MET A 197 3.27 -5.28 11.53
C MET A 197 3.44 -6.77 11.24
N ALA A 198 2.35 -7.54 11.22
CA ALA A 198 2.36 -8.95 10.84
C ALA A 198 2.82 -9.14 9.38
N ASN A 199 2.38 -8.26 8.46
CA ASN A 199 2.86 -8.29 7.08
C ASN A 199 4.30 -7.78 6.95
N ARG A 200 4.68 -6.71 7.66
CA ARG A 200 6.07 -6.19 7.71
C ARG A 200 7.06 -7.31 8.02
N ASN A 201 6.77 -8.15 9.01
CA ASN A 201 7.66 -9.24 9.42
C ASN A 201 7.91 -10.26 8.30
N ARG A 202 7.00 -10.38 7.32
CA ARG A 202 7.16 -11.24 6.12
C ARG A 202 8.01 -10.59 5.02
N TRP A 203 8.27 -9.28 5.14
CA TRP A 203 9.04 -8.47 4.19
C TRP A 203 10.42 -8.06 4.73
N LEU A 204 10.77 -8.48 5.94
CA LEU A 204 12.16 -8.42 6.42
C LEU A 204 13.03 -9.39 5.59
N PRO A 205 14.28 -9.02 5.26
CA PRO A 205 15.20 -9.88 4.50
C PRO A 205 15.26 -11.31 5.04
#